data_AF-A0A373MQ66-F1
#
_entry.id   AF-A0A373MQ66-F1
#
_cell.length_a   1.000
_cell.length_b   1.000
_cell.length_c   1.000
_cell.angle_alpha   90.00
_cell.angle_beta   90.00
_cell.angle_gamma   90.00
#
_symmetry.space_group_name_H-M   'P 1'
#
loop_
_entity.id
_entity.type
_entity.pdbx_description
1 polymer ?
#
loop_
_entity_poly.entity_id
_entity_poly.type
_entity_poly.pdbx_seq_one_letter_code
_entity_poly.pdbx_strand_id
1 'polypeptide(L)'
;MKKKKKRMLSIAGMCCCGFLAAATAISGSSAYQTDHDEVVNIIRTGNNTIIPDEDFPTPTPVPSSGSVVKKVRAKNTGDVPCYVRAYITCSEPVKEFTGLDTTNWVKGNDGYYYYKKAVPVGGTTTYLFTGVTVADEYEQDNLEVTVYEESVQTTDGQKEYTSYQEAWKRFGGGGQ
;
A
#
# COMPACT_ATOMS: atom_id res chain seq x y z
N MET A 1 -36.56 -78.61 -11.17
CA MET A 1 -35.45 -77.62 -11.31
C MET A 1 -35.88 -76.20 -11.74
N LYS A 2 -37.16 -75.88 -12.00
CA LYS A 2 -37.59 -74.56 -12.52
C LYS A 2 -37.79 -73.45 -11.46
N LYS A 3 -38.04 -73.77 -10.18
CA LYS A 3 -38.30 -72.77 -9.11
C LYS A 3 -37.03 -72.09 -8.54
N LYS A 4 -35.87 -72.79 -8.49
CA LYS A 4 -34.60 -72.22 -8.00
C LYS A 4 -33.99 -71.19 -8.97
N LYS A 5 -34.16 -71.37 -10.28
CA LYS A 5 -33.68 -70.41 -11.31
C LYS A 5 -34.38 -69.05 -11.23
N LYS A 6 -35.69 -69.01 -10.94
CA LYS A 6 -36.44 -67.74 -10.83
C LYS A 6 -36.03 -66.90 -9.62
N ARG A 7 -35.65 -67.52 -8.49
CA ARG A 7 -35.17 -66.81 -7.29
C ARG A 7 -33.76 -66.23 -7.46
N MET A 8 -32.86 -66.89 -8.20
CA MET A 8 -31.54 -66.34 -8.50
C MET A 8 -31.57 -65.17 -9.49
N LEU A 9 -32.51 -65.14 -10.42
CA LEU A 9 -32.66 -64.02 -11.36
C LEU A 9 -33.21 -62.75 -10.68
N SER A 10 -34.04 -62.85 -9.63
CA SER A 10 -34.50 -61.67 -8.88
C SER A 10 -33.44 -61.05 -7.97
N ILE A 11 -32.47 -61.83 -7.46
CA ILE A 11 -31.39 -61.31 -6.61
C ILE A 11 -30.30 -60.63 -7.47
N ALA A 12 -30.05 -61.13 -8.69
CA ALA A 12 -29.13 -60.48 -9.63
C ALA A 12 -29.67 -59.15 -10.18
N GLY A 13 -30.98 -59.03 -10.41
CA GLY A 13 -31.60 -57.78 -10.90
C GLY A 13 -31.64 -56.66 -9.85
N MET A 14 -31.75 -56.99 -8.56
CA MET A 14 -31.81 -56.01 -7.48
C MET A 14 -30.42 -55.46 -7.10
N CYS A 15 -29.35 -56.22 -7.37
CA CYS A 15 -27.97 -55.77 -7.15
C CYS A 15 -27.51 -54.80 -8.26
N CYS A 16 -27.92 -55.00 -9.51
CA CYS A 16 -27.53 -54.12 -10.62
C CYS A 16 -28.16 -52.71 -10.56
N CYS A 17 -29.38 -52.56 -10.02
CA CYS A 17 -30.01 -51.23 -9.85
C CYS A 17 -29.44 -50.44 -8.66
N GLY A 18 -28.95 -51.12 -7.62
CA GLY A 18 -28.28 -50.46 -6.49
C GLY A 18 -26.92 -49.87 -6.87
N PHE A 19 -26.19 -50.52 -7.78
CA PHE A 19 -24.91 -50.02 -8.28
C PHE A 19 -25.05 -48.95 -9.37
N LEU A 20 -26.09 -48.98 -10.21
CA LEU A 20 -26.31 -47.91 -11.20
C LEU A 20 -26.78 -46.58 -10.58
N ALA A 21 -27.51 -46.60 -9.46
CA ALA A 21 -27.90 -45.38 -8.76
C ALA A 21 -26.73 -44.72 -8.01
N ALA A 22 -25.73 -45.50 -7.59
CA ALA A 22 -24.51 -44.98 -6.97
C ALA A 22 -23.54 -44.36 -8.00
N ALA A 23 -23.55 -44.84 -9.24
CA ALA A 23 -22.67 -44.33 -10.31
C ALA A 23 -23.10 -42.95 -10.83
N THR A 24 -24.40 -42.64 -10.88
CA THR A 24 -24.89 -41.31 -11.31
C THR A 24 -24.75 -40.24 -10.24
N ALA A 25 -24.53 -40.61 -8.97
CA ALA A 25 -24.30 -39.66 -7.88
C ALA A 25 -22.86 -39.12 -7.87
N ILE A 26 -21.88 -39.84 -8.43
CA ILE A 26 -20.46 -39.44 -8.41
C ILE A 26 -20.15 -38.43 -9.54
N SER A 27 -20.86 -38.50 -10.67
CA SER A 27 -20.64 -37.58 -11.79
C SER A 27 -21.24 -36.18 -11.55
N GLY A 28 -22.27 -36.05 -10.69
CA GLY A 28 -22.89 -34.76 -10.38
C GLY A 28 -22.05 -33.86 -9.46
N SER A 29 -21.18 -34.45 -8.63
CA SER A 29 -20.29 -33.72 -7.71
C SER A 29 -19.01 -33.25 -8.38
N SER A 30 -18.63 -33.84 -9.53
CA SER A 30 -17.36 -33.55 -10.20
C SER A 30 -17.37 -32.20 -10.93
N ALA A 31 -18.54 -31.64 -11.25
CA ALA A 31 -18.64 -30.28 -11.77
C ALA A 31 -18.48 -29.21 -10.67
N TYR A 32 -18.98 -29.49 -9.46
CA TYR A 32 -18.83 -28.58 -8.31
C TYR A 32 -17.38 -28.42 -7.85
N GLN A 33 -16.49 -29.33 -8.26
CA GLN A 33 -15.09 -29.34 -7.86
C GLN A 33 -14.13 -29.04 -9.02
N THR A 34 -14.62 -28.63 -10.19
CA THR A 34 -13.79 -28.20 -11.32
C THR A 34 -14.14 -26.80 -11.84
N ASP A 35 -15.19 -26.17 -11.33
CA ASP A 35 -15.31 -24.70 -11.38
C ASP A 35 -14.45 -24.06 -10.28
N HIS A 36 -13.16 -24.40 -10.30
CA HIS A 36 -12.17 -23.53 -9.72
C HIS A 36 -11.79 -22.59 -10.85
N ASP A 37 -12.42 -21.41 -10.89
CA ASP A 37 -11.75 -20.25 -11.44
C ASP A 37 -10.39 -20.21 -10.74
N GLU A 38 -9.33 -20.61 -11.43
CA GLU A 38 -7.98 -20.23 -11.05
C GLU A 38 -7.93 -18.71 -11.20
N VAL A 39 -8.40 -18.00 -10.18
CA VAL A 39 -7.99 -16.64 -9.92
C VAL A 39 -6.52 -16.78 -9.55
N VAL A 40 -5.69 -16.82 -10.58
CA VAL A 40 -4.26 -16.59 -10.47
C VAL A 40 -4.13 -15.18 -9.91
N ASN A 41 -4.09 -15.06 -8.58
CA ASN A 41 -3.59 -13.87 -7.93
C ASN A 41 -2.12 -13.82 -8.35
N ILE A 42 -1.85 -13.10 -9.44
CA ILE A 42 -0.50 -12.67 -9.75
C ILE A 42 -0.13 -11.74 -8.59
N ILE A 43 0.53 -12.28 -7.56
CA ILE A 43 1.15 -11.49 -6.51
C ILE A 43 2.29 -10.73 -7.20
N ARG A 44 1.97 -9.56 -7.76
CA ARG A 44 2.97 -8.60 -8.23
C ARG A 44 3.55 -7.94 -7.00
N THR A 45 4.66 -8.46 -6.50
CA THR A 45 5.47 -7.73 -5.52
C THR A 45 6.15 -6.57 -6.25
N GLY A 46 5.47 -5.43 -6.36
CA GLY A 46 6.15 -4.20 -6.73
C GLY A 46 7.14 -3.81 -5.63
N ASN A 47 8.33 -3.39 -6.01
CA ASN A 47 9.26 -2.73 -5.09
C ASN A 47 8.94 -1.24 -5.12
N ASN A 48 8.66 -0.64 -3.96
CA ASN A 48 8.53 0.79 -3.83
C ASN A 48 9.65 1.32 -2.94
N THR A 49 10.51 2.15 -3.51
CA THR A 49 11.61 2.79 -2.80
C THR A 49 11.47 4.29 -2.99
N ILE A 50 11.39 5.03 -1.88
CA ILE A 50 11.47 6.50 -1.90
C ILE A 50 12.78 6.94 -1.30
N ILE A 51 13.38 7.98 -1.91
CA ILE A 51 14.60 8.60 -1.42
C ILE A 51 14.29 10.08 -1.17
N PRO A 52 14.62 10.61 0.02
CA PRO A 52 14.57 12.04 0.28
C PRO A 52 15.50 12.78 -0.68
N ASP A 53 14.96 13.69 -1.48
CA ASP A 53 15.74 14.55 -2.36
C ASP A 53 15.95 15.91 -1.66
N GLU A 54 16.94 15.96 -0.77
CA GLU A 54 17.28 17.13 0.03
C GLU A 54 18.44 17.95 -0.58
N ASP A 55 18.17 19.23 -0.87
CA ASP A 55 19.16 20.19 -1.38
C ASP A 55 19.67 21.06 -0.21
N PHE A 56 20.94 20.89 0.16
CA PHE A 56 21.60 21.63 1.23
C PHE A 56 22.54 22.70 0.65
N PRO A 57 22.47 23.96 1.12
CA PRO A 57 23.37 25.00 0.65
C PRO A 57 24.83 24.71 1.08
N THR A 58 25.78 24.99 0.18
CA THR A 58 27.23 25.04 0.45
C THR A 58 27.71 26.46 0.11
N PRO A 59 28.41 27.24 0.96
CA PRO A 59 29.07 26.93 2.24
C PRO A 59 28.44 27.60 3.50
N THR A 60 28.86 27.13 4.67
CA THR A 60 28.70 27.73 6.02
C THR A 60 29.32 29.14 6.06
N PRO A 61 28.64 30.18 6.56
CA PRO A 61 27.77 30.16 7.72
C PRO A 61 26.28 30.25 7.38
N VAL A 62 25.50 29.53 8.17
CA VAL A 62 24.05 29.66 8.19
C VAL A 62 23.74 31.08 8.72
N PRO A 63 22.91 31.88 8.05
CA PRO A 63 22.68 33.26 8.44
C PRO A 63 22.12 33.33 9.87
N SER A 64 22.68 34.27 10.66
CA SER A 64 22.45 34.49 12.10
C SER A 64 21.01 34.83 12.50
N SER A 65 20.07 34.83 11.55
CA SER A 65 18.66 35.04 11.80
C SER A 65 17.82 34.50 10.63
N GLY A 66 16.84 33.66 10.96
CA GLY A 66 15.52 33.76 10.32
C GLY A 66 15.08 32.61 9.41
N SER A 67 15.94 31.89 8.69
CA SER A 67 15.49 30.74 7.88
C SER A 67 16.65 29.91 7.33
N VAL A 68 16.54 28.59 7.40
CA VAL A 68 17.49 27.63 6.81
C VAL A 68 16.82 26.97 5.59
N VAL A 69 17.52 26.97 4.45
CA VAL A 69 17.05 26.24 3.26
C VAL A 69 17.16 24.74 3.51
N LYS A 70 16.02 24.06 3.47
CA LYS A 70 15.91 22.59 3.50
C LYS A 70 14.69 22.20 2.67
N LYS A 71 14.95 21.72 1.45
CA LYS A 71 13.89 21.30 0.53
C LYS A 71 13.63 19.81 0.72
N VAL A 72 12.38 19.43 0.96
CA VAL A 72 12.01 18.04 1.21
C VAL A 72 10.96 17.60 0.20
N ARG A 73 11.24 16.52 -0.51
CA ARG A 73 10.29 15.82 -1.39
C ARG A 73 10.69 14.35 -1.51
N ALA A 74 9.72 13.51 -1.86
CA ALA A 74 9.96 12.11 -2.15
C ALA A 74 10.05 11.87 -3.66
N LYS A 75 10.98 11.00 -4.07
CA LYS A 75 11.06 10.44 -5.43
C LYS A 75 10.71 8.96 -5.41
N ASN A 76 9.76 8.53 -6.24
CA ASN A 76 9.48 7.11 -6.44
C ASN A 76 10.55 6.49 -7.36
N THR A 77 11.43 5.67 -6.79
CA THR A 77 12.46 4.89 -7.50
C THR A 77 12.10 3.41 -7.65
N GLY A 78 10.90 3.05 -7.19
CA GLY A 78 10.33 1.72 -7.35
C GLY A 78 9.87 1.41 -8.78
N ASP A 79 9.20 0.27 -8.93
CA ASP A 79 8.69 -0.26 -10.20
C ASP A 79 7.17 -0.14 -10.35
N VAL A 80 6.47 0.38 -9.34
CA VAL A 80 5.02 0.61 -9.34
C VAL A 80 4.64 2.01 -8.84
N PRO A 81 3.52 2.58 -9.29
CA PRO A 81 2.99 3.82 -8.73
C PRO A 81 2.65 3.67 -7.25
N CYS A 82 2.80 4.76 -6.48
CA CYS A 82 2.57 4.74 -5.05
C CYS A 82 1.94 6.02 -4.49
N TYR A 83 1.28 5.90 -3.35
CA TYR A 83 0.98 7.02 -2.47
C TYR A 83 2.08 7.20 -1.43
N VAL A 84 2.33 8.44 -1.01
CA VAL A 84 3.41 8.80 -0.09
C VAL A 84 2.84 9.52 1.12
N ARG A 85 3.42 9.28 2.29
CA ARG A 85 3.25 10.09 3.49
C ARG A 85 4.61 10.40 4.13
N ALA A 86 4.68 11.50 4.87
CA ALA A 86 5.88 11.91 5.57
C ALA A 86 5.55 12.35 7.00
N TYR A 87 6.37 11.96 7.96
CA TYR A 87 6.32 12.42 9.33
C TYR A 87 7.56 13.28 9.61
N ILE A 88 7.35 14.47 10.17
CA ILE A 88 8.44 15.39 10.45
C ILE A 88 8.65 15.46 11.96
N THR A 89 9.88 15.23 12.38
CA THR A 89 10.35 15.50 13.74
C THR A 89 11.39 16.61 13.67
N CYS A 90 11.34 17.51 14.65
CA CYS A 90 12.24 18.65 14.72
C CYS A 90 12.68 18.87 16.17
N SER A 91 13.91 19.35 16.32
CA SER A 91 14.41 19.88 17.58
C SER A 91 13.61 21.14 17.99
N GLU A 92 13.54 21.41 19.29
CA GLU A 92 12.81 22.54 19.89
C GLU A 92 13.05 23.94 19.29
N PRO A 93 14.19 24.29 18.66
CA PRO A 93 14.34 25.63 18.09
C PRO A 93 13.58 25.85 16.76
N VAL A 94 12.92 24.83 16.19
CA VAL A 94 12.09 24.99 14.96
C VAL A 94 10.74 25.62 15.27
N LYS A 95 10.49 26.80 14.69
CA LYS A 95 9.20 27.51 14.83
C LYS A 95 8.21 27.15 13.73
N GLU A 96 8.65 27.13 12.48
CA GLU A 96 7.77 26.96 11.31
C GLU A 96 8.51 26.39 10.09
N PHE A 97 7.75 25.82 9.17
CA PHE A 97 8.25 25.37 7.87
C PHE A 97 7.95 26.41 6.79
N THR A 98 8.99 26.91 6.15
CA THR A 98 8.87 27.81 5.00
C THR A 98 8.41 27.01 3.77
N GLY A 99 7.43 27.54 3.05
CA GLY A 99 6.96 26.94 1.80
C GLY A 99 6.23 25.60 1.97
N LEU A 100 5.62 25.36 3.14
CA LEU A 100 4.80 24.17 3.39
C LEU A 100 3.67 24.05 2.35
N ASP A 101 3.65 22.99 1.54
CA ASP A 101 2.65 22.80 0.49
C ASP A 101 1.35 22.21 1.02
N THR A 102 0.44 23.08 1.46
CA THR A 102 -0.92 22.70 1.90
C THR A 102 -1.89 22.40 0.73
N THR A 103 -1.45 22.62 -0.52
CA THR A 103 -2.28 22.37 -1.71
C THR A 103 -2.22 20.90 -2.10
N ASN A 104 -1.02 20.32 -2.22
CA ASN A 104 -0.86 18.92 -2.60
C ASN A 104 -0.61 18.00 -1.41
N TRP A 105 -0.22 18.52 -0.26
CA TRP A 105 -0.13 17.76 0.99
C TRP A 105 -1.27 18.11 1.94
N VAL A 106 -1.60 17.18 2.82
CA VAL A 106 -2.56 17.38 3.91
C VAL A 106 -2.04 16.72 5.18
N LYS A 107 -2.05 17.47 6.28
CA LYS A 107 -1.69 16.94 7.59
C LYS A 107 -2.87 16.14 8.16
N GLY A 108 -2.66 14.85 8.42
CA GLY A 108 -3.61 13.99 9.10
C GLY A 108 -3.56 14.18 10.62
N ASN A 109 -4.60 13.70 11.29
CA ASN A 109 -4.69 13.74 12.77
C ASN A 109 -3.66 12.83 13.46
N ASP A 110 -3.05 11.91 12.72
CA ASP A 110 -1.95 11.04 13.15
C ASP A 110 -0.57 11.72 13.05
N GLY A 111 -0.53 13.00 12.64
CA GLY A 111 0.70 13.80 12.52
C GLY A 111 1.46 13.60 11.21
N TYR A 112 1.05 12.67 10.35
CA TYR A 112 1.63 12.51 9.02
C TYR A 112 1.11 13.55 8.04
N TYR A 113 1.96 13.96 7.11
CA TYR A 113 1.58 14.70 5.90
C TYR A 113 1.38 13.70 4.76
N TYR A 114 0.20 13.71 4.15
CA TYR A 114 -0.16 12.82 3.06
C TYR A 114 -0.11 13.55 1.72
N TYR A 115 0.60 13.01 0.74
CA TYR A 115 0.55 13.54 -0.63
C TYR A 115 -0.73 13.08 -1.32
N LYS A 116 -1.53 14.01 -1.82
CA LYS A 116 -2.89 13.74 -2.31
C LYS A 116 -2.93 12.90 -3.58
N LYS A 117 -1.86 12.92 -4.38
CA LYS A 117 -1.80 12.29 -5.71
C LYS A 117 -0.94 11.03 -5.67
N ALA A 118 -1.21 10.08 -6.57
CA ALA A 118 -0.28 8.99 -6.81
C ALA A 118 1.00 9.53 -7.46
N VAL A 119 2.15 9.00 -7.02
CA VAL A 119 3.46 9.28 -7.58
C VAL A 119 3.79 8.17 -8.57
N PRO A 120 3.87 8.45 -9.88
CA PRO A 120 4.21 7.44 -10.87
C PRO A 120 5.66 6.97 -10.70
N VAL A 121 5.99 5.84 -11.32
CA VAL A 121 7.37 5.31 -11.38
C VAL A 121 8.32 6.39 -11.93
N GLY A 122 9.41 6.66 -11.22
CA GLY A 122 10.38 7.70 -11.55
C GLY A 122 9.92 9.14 -11.25
N GLY A 123 8.67 9.33 -10.83
CA GLY A 123 8.09 10.62 -10.50
C GLY A 123 8.50 11.14 -9.13
N THR A 124 8.20 12.42 -8.87
CA THR A 124 8.45 13.10 -7.60
C THR A 124 7.17 13.74 -7.07
N THR A 125 7.04 13.84 -5.75
CA THR A 125 6.06 14.73 -5.14
C THR A 125 6.41 16.20 -5.42
N THR A 126 5.49 17.11 -5.11
CA THR A 126 5.89 18.49 -4.84
C THR A 126 6.73 18.54 -3.57
N TYR A 127 7.46 19.65 -3.36
CA TYR A 127 8.11 19.87 -2.07
C TYR A 127 7.07 19.90 -0.95
N LEU A 128 7.30 19.13 0.10
CA LEU A 128 6.53 19.21 1.33
C LEU A 128 6.80 20.56 2.00
N PHE A 129 8.07 20.96 2.12
CA PHE A 129 8.51 22.30 2.50
C PHE A 129 9.86 22.63 1.85
N THR A 130 10.25 23.90 1.88
CA THR A 130 11.50 24.40 1.25
C THR A 130 12.47 25.06 2.22
N GLY A 131 12.05 25.30 3.46
CA GLY A 131 12.92 25.80 4.51
C GLY A 131 12.34 25.61 5.90
N VAL A 132 13.16 25.96 6.89
CA VAL A 132 12.84 25.85 8.31
C VAL A 132 13.23 27.16 8.98
N THR A 133 12.30 27.79 9.68
CA THR A 133 12.55 28.99 10.48
C THR A 133 12.88 28.59 11.91
N VAL A 134 13.96 29.16 12.44
CA VAL A 134 14.46 28.92 13.79
C VAL A 134 14.09 30.08 14.70
N ALA A 135 13.87 29.83 15.98
CA ALA A 135 13.67 30.88 16.97
C ALA A 135 14.84 31.86 17.04
N ASP A 136 14.54 33.15 17.20
CA ASP A 136 15.53 34.18 17.50
C ASP A 136 16.30 33.76 18.77
N GLU A 137 17.60 34.08 18.81
CA GLU A 137 18.54 33.76 19.92
C GLU A 137 19.05 32.30 20.00
N TYR A 138 18.65 31.39 19.11
CA TYR A 138 19.21 30.03 19.08
C TYR A 138 20.44 29.92 18.18
N GLU A 139 21.52 29.34 18.71
CA GLU A 139 22.65 28.87 17.91
C GLU A 139 22.18 27.72 17.00
N GLN A 140 22.41 27.86 15.69
CA GLN A 140 21.99 26.91 14.66
C GLN A 140 22.66 25.54 14.76
N ASP A 141 23.69 25.42 15.59
CA ASP A 141 24.57 24.25 15.71
C ASP A 141 23.85 22.99 16.23
N ASN A 142 22.62 23.13 16.74
CA ASN A 142 21.78 22.02 17.24
C ASN A 142 20.45 21.85 16.49
N LEU A 143 20.30 22.41 15.28
CA LEU A 143 19.09 22.25 14.47
C LEU A 143 19.02 20.83 13.87
N GLU A 144 18.11 20.01 14.37
CA GLU A 144 17.80 18.70 13.80
C GLU A 144 16.40 18.70 13.19
N VAL A 145 16.30 18.33 11.91
CA VAL A 145 15.03 18.10 11.22
C VAL A 145 15.11 16.76 10.51
N THR A 146 14.36 15.79 11.03
CA THR A 146 14.30 14.42 10.54
C THR A 146 12.95 14.17 9.90
N VAL A 147 12.97 13.75 8.64
CA VAL A 147 11.79 13.41 7.85
C VAL A 147 11.76 11.90 7.64
N TYR A 148 10.73 11.26 8.18
CA TYR A 148 10.46 9.86 7.97
C TYR A 148 9.39 9.71 6.88
N GLU A 149 9.76 9.13 5.75
CA GLU A 149 8.87 8.97 4.62
C GLU A 149 8.44 7.51 4.45
N GLU A 150 7.18 7.30 4.11
CA GLU A 150 6.63 5.98 3.81
C GLU A 150 5.80 6.03 2.55
N SER A 151 5.60 4.86 1.95
CA SER A 151 4.82 4.75 0.74
C SER A 151 4.10 3.41 0.60
N VAL A 152 2.95 3.44 -0.06
CA VAL A 152 2.11 2.27 -0.35
C VAL A 152 1.76 2.26 -1.83
N GLN A 153 1.66 1.07 -2.41
CA GLN A 153 1.31 0.91 -3.82
C GLN A 153 -0.11 1.41 -4.08
N THR A 154 -0.39 1.84 -5.31
CA THR A 154 -1.76 2.22 -5.72
C THR A 154 -2.68 1.02 -5.88
N THR A 155 -2.19 -0.21 -5.66
CA THR A 155 -2.98 -1.44 -5.72
C THR A 155 -2.40 -2.50 -4.78
N ASP A 156 -3.25 -3.40 -4.28
CA ASP A 156 -2.82 -4.65 -3.63
C ASP A 156 -2.81 -5.87 -4.59
N GLY A 157 -2.93 -5.63 -5.90
CA GLY A 157 -3.04 -6.66 -6.92
C GLY A 157 -4.48 -7.15 -7.16
N GLN A 158 -5.42 -6.87 -6.25
CA GLN A 158 -6.84 -7.20 -6.43
C GLN A 158 -7.68 -5.95 -6.70
N LYS A 159 -7.33 -4.84 -6.05
CA LYS A 159 -8.03 -3.57 -6.18
C LYS A 159 -7.06 -2.44 -6.46
N GLU A 160 -7.42 -1.55 -7.38
CA GLU A 160 -6.76 -0.26 -7.53
C GLU A 160 -7.42 0.75 -6.58
N TYR A 161 -6.60 1.43 -5.78
CA TYR A 161 -7.03 2.49 -4.88
C TYR A 161 -7.11 3.79 -5.66
N THR A 162 -8.22 4.50 -5.49
CA THR A 162 -8.47 5.76 -6.22
C THR A 162 -8.02 6.99 -5.44
N SER A 163 -7.61 6.82 -4.19
CA SER A 163 -7.18 7.90 -3.31
C SER A 163 -6.15 7.42 -2.28
N TYR A 164 -5.35 8.36 -1.77
CA TYR A 164 -4.38 8.08 -0.71
C TYR A 164 -5.08 7.58 0.56
N GLN A 165 -6.26 8.11 0.91
CA GLN A 165 -6.99 7.68 2.11
C GLN A 165 -7.35 6.20 2.02
N GLU A 166 -7.84 5.77 0.85
CA GLU A 166 -8.22 4.38 0.63
C GLU A 166 -7.02 3.44 0.75
N ALA A 167 -5.91 3.81 0.11
CA ALA A 167 -4.67 3.05 0.16
C ALA A 167 -4.15 2.94 1.61
N TRP A 168 -4.01 4.06 2.32
CA TRP A 168 -3.47 4.07 3.68
C TRP A 168 -4.40 3.38 4.69
N LYS A 169 -5.72 3.50 4.54
CA LYS A 169 -6.71 2.81 5.39
C LYS A 169 -6.51 1.29 5.36
N ARG A 170 -6.16 0.73 4.20
CA ARG A 170 -5.92 -0.71 4.04
C ARG A 170 -4.69 -1.20 4.79
N PHE A 171 -3.70 -0.34 5.00
CA PHE A 171 -2.45 -0.63 5.70
C PHE A 171 -2.41 -0.06 7.14
N GLY A 172 -3.56 0.32 7.71
CA GLY A 172 -3.67 0.77 9.10
C GLY A 172 -3.26 2.24 9.35
N GLY A 173 -3.11 3.03 8.28
CA GLY A 173 -2.89 4.49 8.34
C GLY A 173 -4.05 5.28 7.76
N GLY A 174 -3.88 6.61 7.60
CA GLY A 174 -4.83 7.46 6.87
C GLY A 174 -5.68 8.37 7.76
N GLY A 175 -5.08 8.94 8.81
CA GLY A 175 -5.72 9.81 9.80
C GLY A 175 -6.94 10.57 9.27
N GLN A 176 -8.11 10.11 9.69
CA GLN A 176 -9.38 10.82 9.53
C GLN A 176 -9.50 11.91 10.57
#